data_AF-A0A2N7KBU5-F1
#
_entry.id   AF-A0A2N7KBU5-F1
#
_cell.length_a   1.000
_cell.length_b   1.000
_cell.length_c   1.000
_cell.angle_alpha   90.00
_cell.angle_beta   90.00
_cell.angle_gamma   90.00
#
_symmetry.space_group_name_H-M   'P 1'
#
loop_
_entity.id
_entity.type
_entity.pdbx_description
1 polymer ?
#
loop_
_entity_poly.entity_id
_entity_poly.type
_entity_poly.pdbx_seq_one_letter_code
_entity_poly.pdbx_strand_id
1 'polypeptide(L)' 'MEKVDWHKNHIDENTLITDSYKTTQNVRRYFKSQFGEQFKFDRDFMLWMKSATGLTMGDAVQEWAKRDQVN' A
#
# COMPACT_ATOMS: atom_id res chain seq x y z
N MET A 1 -15.94 -10.11 4.33
CA MET A 1 -14.53 -9.73 4.44
C MET A 1 -14.41 -8.85 5.68
N GLU A 2 -13.53 -9.17 6.63
CA GLU A 2 -13.32 -8.28 7.76
C GLU A 2 -12.79 -6.93 7.26
N LYS A 3 -13.36 -5.86 7.80
CA LYS A 3 -13.04 -4.50 7.37
C LYS A 3 -11.77 -4.07 8.09
N VAL A 4 -10.70 -3.81 7.34
CA VAL A 4 -9.47 -3.24 7.89
C VAL A 4 -9.76 -1.80 8.32
N ASP A 5 -9.55 -1.47 9.61
CA ASP A 5 -9.48 -0.07 10.03
C ASP A 5 -8.08 0.47 9.74
N TRP A 6 -7.93 1.06 8.55
CA TRP A 6 -6.67 1.60 8.06
C TRP A 6 -6.01 2.65 8.96
N HIS A 7 -6.71 3.22 9.94
CA HIS A 7 -6.14 4.18 10.89
C HIS A 7 -5.60 3.52 12.18
N LYS A 8 -6.07 2.32 12.50
CA LYS A 8 -5.78 1.66 13.79
C LYS A 8 -5.04 0.34 13.64
N ASN A 9 -5.38 -0.45 12.62
CA ASN A 9 -4.76 -1.74 12.39
C ASN A 9 -3.28 -1.56 12.00
N HIS A 10 -2.47 -2.49 12.49
CA HIS A 10 -1.13 -2.71 11.95
C HIS A 10 -1.25 -3.15 10.50
N ILE A 11 -0.34 -2.68 9.65
CA ILE A 11 -0.30 -3.00 8.23
C ILE A 11 1.00 -3.77 7.99
N ASP A 12 0.87 -4.98 7.49
CA ASP A 12 1.95 -5.89 7.14
C ASP A 12 1.76 -6.43 5.72
N GLU A 13 2.68 -7.28 5.26
CA GLU A 13 2.65 -7.87 3.92
C GLU A 13 1.41 -8.72 3.61
N ASN A 14 0.77 -9.30 4.62
CA ASN A 14 -0.40 -10.18 4.47
C ASN A 14 -1.73 -9.42 4.55
N THR A 15 -1.69 -8.14 4.90
CA THR A 15 -2.89 -7.30 5.00
C THR A 15 -3.57 -7.19 3.64
N LEU A 16 -4.83 -7.63 3.57
CA LEU A 16 -5.64 -7.54 2.35
C LEU A 16 -6.07 -6.09 2.08
N ILE A 17 -5.91 -5.66 0.83
CA ILE A 17 -6.47 -4.42 0.31
C ILE A 17 -7.97 -4.63 0.11
N THR A 18 -8.76 -3.88 0.88
CA THR A 18 -10.22 -3.91 0.84
C THR A 18 -10.76 -2.72 0.06
N ASP A 19 -12.03 -2.79 -0.33
CA ASP A 19 -12.77 -1.67 -0.95
C ASP A 19 -12.75 -0.38 -0.10
N SER A 20 -12.52 -0.50 1.21
CA SER A 20 -12.40 0.59 2.16
C SER A 20 -10.99 1.20 2.26
N TYR A 21 -10.07 0.81 1.37
CA TYR A 21 -8.67 1.27 1.36
C TYR A 21 -8.53 2.78 1.44
N LYS A 22 -7.60 3.21 2.30
CA LYS A 22 -7.18 4.61 2.44
C LYS A 22 -5.66 4.67 2.64
N THR A 23 -5.00 5.60 1.96
CA THR A 23 -3.56 5.89 2.14
C THR A 23 -3.31 6.66 3.46
N THR A 24 -3.58 6.01 4.59
CA THR A 24 -3.40 6.55 5.95
C THR A 24 -1.92 6.59 6.34
N GLN A 25 -1.63 7.08 7.54
CA GLN A 25 -0.28 7.07 8.08
C GLN A 25 0.28 5.65 8.31
N ASN A 26 -0.56 4.67 8.66
CA ASN A 26 -0.08 3.28 8.85
C ASN A 26 0.38 2.69 7.51
N VAL A 27 -0.37 2.94 6.43
CA VAL A 27 0.02 2.56 5.07
C VAL A 27 1.33 3.24 4.68
N ARG A 28 1.46 4.55 4.92
CA ARG A 28 2.70 5.29 4.61
C ARG A 28 3.91 4.76 5.39
N ARG A 29 3.73 4.45 6.67
CA ARG A 29 4.76 3.84 7.52
C ARG A 29 5.19 2.48 6.98
N TYR A 30 4.23 1.65 6.58
CA TYR A 30 4.53 0.36 5.98
C TYR A 30 5.37 0.51 4.71
N PHE A 31 4.97 1.33 3.73
CA PHE A 31 5.78 1.51 2.53
C PHE A 31 7.17 2.11 2.81
N LYS A 32 7.27 3.05 3.77
CA LYS A 32 8.57 3.58 4.20
C LYS A 32 9.45 2.53 4.87
N SER A 33 8.89 1.54 5.58
CA SER A 33 9.69 0.44 6.14
C SER A 33 10.25 -0.48 5.06
N GLN A 34 9.62 -0.54 3.88
CA GLN A 34 10.08 -1.34 2.74
C GLN A 34 11.08 -0.59 1.85
N PHE A 35 10.84 0.70 1.60
CA PHE A 35 11.59 1.49 0.59
C PHE A 35 12.43 2.63 1.17
N GLY A 36 12.37 2.87 2.49
CA GLY A 36 13.05 3.96 3.17
C GLY A 36 12.22 5.23 3.32
N GLU A 37 12.70 6.17 4.14
CA GLU A 37 12.00 7.42 4.48
C GLU A 37 11.80 8.37 3.30
N GLN A 38 12.61 8.22 2.25
CA GLN A 38 12.52 8.97 1.00
C GLN A 38 11.33 8.56 0.13
N PHE A 39 10.71 7.41 0.40
CA PHE A 39 9.56 6.91 -0.35
C PHE A 39 8.41 7.92 -0.34
N LYS A 40 7.85 8.16 -1.53
CA LYS A 40 6.68 9.02 -1.73
C LYS A 40 5.73 8.35 -2.70
N PHE A 41 4.48 8.24 -2.27
CA PHE A 41 3.39 7.90 -3.17
C PHE A 41 3.28 8.93 -4.28
N ASP A 42 3.33 8.48 -5.53
CA ASP A 42 2.88 9.25 -6.68
C ASP A 42 1.37 9.06 -6.93
N ARG A 43 0.85 9.83 -7.88
CA ARG A 43 -0.57 9.83 -8.22
C ARG A 43 -1.01 8.51 -8.87
N ASP A 44 -0.18 7.92 -9.71
CA ASP A 44 -0.53 6.75 -10.52
C ASP A 44 -0.55 5.47 -9.67
N PHE A 45 0.34 5.39 -8.70
CA PHE A 45 0.34 4.34 -7.69
C PHE A 45 -0.83 4.48 -6.73
N MET A 46 -1.16 5.70 -6.28
CA MET A 46 -2.37 5.90 -5.48
C MET A 46 -3.65 5.55 -6.25
N LEU A 47 -3.70 5.78 -7.57
CA LEU A 47 -4.84 5.40 -8.40
C LEU A 47 -4.94 3.87 -8.51
N TRP A 48 -3.83 3.20 -8.78
CA TRP A 48 -3.78 1.74 -8.87
C TRP A 48 -4.15 1.06 -7.55
N MET A 49 -3.71 1.58 -6.40
CA MET A 49 -4.07 1.04 -5.08
C MET A 49 -5.58 0.99 -4.86
N LYS A 50 -6.35 1.93 -5.44
CA LYS A 50 -7.83 1.92 -5.34
C LYS A 50 -8.47 0.78 -6.13
N SER A 51 -7.82 0.28 -7.19
CA SER A 51 -8.28 -0.87 -7.96
C SER A 51 -7.72 -2.20 -7.45
N ALA A 52 -6.71 -2.18 -6.57
CA ALA A 52 -6.00 -3.36 -6.07
C ALA A 52 -6.78 -4.18 -5.01
N THR A 53 -8.11 -4.05 -4.96
CA THR A 53 -8.93 -4.80 -4.00
C THR A 53 -8.75 -6.30 -4.20
N GLY A 54 -8.51 -7.03 -3.11
CA GLY A 54 -8.25 -8.47 -3.13
C GLY A 54 -6.77 -8.86 -3.23
N LEU A 55 -5.89 -7.90 -3.51
CA LEU A 55 -4.44 -8.08 -3.38
C LEU A 55 -3.97 -7.82 -1.96
N THR A 56 -2.76 -8.24 -1.65
CA THR A 56 -2.09 -7.96 -0.37
C THR A 56 -1.25 -6.69 -0.45
N MET A 57 -0.89 -6.13 0.70
CA MET A 57 0.08 -5.05 0.78
C MET A 57 1.47 -5.48 0.30
N GLY A 58 1.82 -6.76 0.42
CA GLY A 58 3.02 -7.33 -0.19
C GLY A 58 2.99 -7.26 -1.72
N ASP A 59 1.85 -7.56 -2.35
CA ASP A 59 1.67 -7.40 -3.80
C ASP A 59 1.83 -5.93 -4.23
N ALA A 60 1.34 -5.01 -3.41
CA ALA A 60 1.50 -3.58 -3.67
C ALA A 60 2.96 -3.10 -3.56
N VAL A 61 3.74 -3.68 -2.67
CA VAL A 61 5.20 -3.46 -2.60
C VAL A 61 5.87 -3.96 -3.87
N GLN A 62 5.54 -5.17 -4.33
CA GLN A 62 6.07 -5.69 -5.60
C GLN A 62 5.69 -4.82 -6.80
N GLU A 63 4.45 -4.32 -6.82
CA GLU A 63 4.00 -3.41 -7.86
C GLU A 63 4.77 -2.08 -7.84
N TRP A 64 4.99 -1.48 -6.66
CA TRP A 64 5.81 -0.27 -6.57
C TRP A 64 7.24 -0.52 -7.05
N ALA A 65 7.87 -1.61 -6.62
CA ALA A 65 9.24 -1.95 -7.01
C ALA A 65 9.40 -2.07 -8.53
N LYS A 66 8.38 -2.62 -9.23
CA LYS A 66 8.37 -2.69 -10.69
C LYS A 66 8.27 -1.31 -11.35
N ARG A 67 7.48 -0.39 -10.77
CA ARG A 67 7.31 0.97 -11.30
C ARG A 67 8.56 1.82 -11.09
N ASP A 68 9.18 1.70 -9.92
CA ASP A 68 10.37 2.46 -9.54
C ASP A 68 11.59 2.10 -10.42
N GLN A 69 11.68 0.85 -10.91
CA GLN A 69 12.72 0.43 -11.86
C GLN A 69 12.56 1.02 -13.27
N VAL A 70 11.38 1.54 -13.60
CA VAL A 70 11.05 2.06 -14.94
C VAL A 70 11.11 3.60 -14.98
N ASN A 71 11.29 4.24 -13.81
CA ASN A 71 11.34 5.70 -13.64
C ASN A 71 12.76 6.24 -13.43
#